data_AF-A0A183M346-F1
#
_entry.id   AF-A0A183M346-F1
#
_cell.length_a   1.000
_cell.length_b   1.000
_cell.length_c   1.000
_cell.angle_alpha   90.00
_cell.angle_beta   90.00
_cell.angle_gamma   90.00
#
_symmetry.space_group_name_H-M   'P 1'
#
loop_
_entity.id
_entity.type
_entity.pdbx_description
1 polymer ?
#
loop_
_entity_poly.entity_id
_entity_poly.type
_entity_poly.pdbx_seq_one_letter_code
_entity_poly.pdbx_strand_id
1 'polypeptide(L)'
;MSMVWYHSNCSTRGRGCYNTRLLDQGGCCTWYNEPNLLNEIEEHLGVTIDTVDKNLTIPVDAFDGKVVYGQKLKKTAPKYESHVNILASSVKELDNLEKRSQQDFLRLRYDEELAI
;
A
#
# COMPACT_ATOMS: atom_id res chain seq x y z
N MET A 1 -15.61 -19.78 -4.66
CA MET A 1 -16.54 -19.36 -3.59
C MET A 1 -15.70 -18.99 -2.39
N SER A 2 -15.71 -17.72 -1.99
CA SER A 2 -14.97 -17.23 -0.83
C SER A 2 -15.91 -17.02 0.34
N MET A 3 -15.50 -17.48 1.52
CA MET A 3 -16.25 -17.25 2.75
C MET A 3 -15.79 -15.90 3.30
N VAL A 4 -16.72 -14.96 3.37
CA VAL A 4 -16.45 -13.63 3.91
C VAL A 4 -17.22 -13.46 5.20
N TRP A 5 -16.53 -12.93 6.20
CA TRP A 5 -17.17 -12.59 7.46
C TRP A 5 -17.83 -11.22 7.33
N TYR A 6 -19.16 -11.22 7.34
CA TYR A 6 -20.01 -10.07 7.09
C TYR A 6 -20.91 -9.80 8.29
N HIS A 7 -20.52 -8.82 9.10
CA HIS A 7 -21.21 -8.47 10.36
C HIS A 7 -22.46 -7.60 10.15
N SER A 8 -23.35 -7.95 9.23
CA SER A 8 -24.61 -7.21 9.02
C SER A 8 -25.62 -7.41 10.16
N ASN A 9 -25.66 -8.61 10.75
CA ASN A 9 -26.58 -8.94 11.84
C ASN A 9 -26.02 -8.65 13.25
N CYS A 10 -24.91 -7.92 13.36
CA CYS A 10 -24.33 -7.54 14.64
C CYS A 10 -24.61 -6.07 14.99
N SER A 11 -25.30 -5.82 16.10
CA SER A 11 -25.49 -4.48 16.66
C SER A 11 -24.16 -3.75 16.95
N THR A 12 -23.12 -4.50 17.31
CA THR A 12 -21.78 -3.98 17.60
C THR A 12 -20.86 -3.88 16.38
N ARG A 13 -21.37 -4.14 15.16
CA ARG A 13 -20.58 -4.21 13.91
C ARG A 13 -19.38 -5.17 14.00
N GLY A 14 -19.57 -6.30 14.69
CA GLY A 14 -18.56 -7.35 14.77
C GLY A 14 -17.59 -7.27 15.94
N ARG A 15 -17.65 -6.22 16.78
CA ARG A 15 -16.81 -6.19 18.01
C ARG A 15 -17.17 -7.37 18.93
N GLY A 16 -16.23 -8.30 19.09
CA GLY A 16 -16.35 -9.49 19.93
C GLY A 16 -17.25 -10.60 19.38
N CYS A 17 -17.65 -10.53 18.11
CA CYS A 17 -18.43 -11.59 17.48
C CYS A 17 -17.50 -12.71 17.02
N TYR A 18 -17.87 -13.97 17.23
CA TYR A 18 -17.15 -15.16 16.74
C TYR A 18 -18.09 -16.15 16.03
N ASN A 19 -19.31 -15.70 15.69
CA ASN A 19 -20.32 -16.53 15.06
C ASN A 19 -20.04 -16.65 13.55
N THR A 20 -19.56 -17.82 13.13
CA THR A 20 -19.21 -18.12 11.74
C THR A 20 -20.32 -18.83 10.97
N ARG A 21 -21.52 -18.98 11.55
CA ARG A 21 -22.68 -19.52 10.82
C ARG A 21 -23.07 -18.58 9.68
N LEU A 22 -23.75 -19.13 8.68
CA LEU A 22 -24.25 -18.34 7.56
C LEU A 22 -25.32 -17.35 8.01
N LEU A 23 -25.45 -16.23 7.31
CA LEU A 23 -26.50 -15.23 7.54
C LEU A 23 -27.90 -15.86 7.54
N ASP A 24 -28.16 -16.79 6.61
CA ASP A 24 -29.44 -17.52 6.51
C ASP A 24 -29.73 -18.39 7.74
N GLN A 25 -28.71 -18.70 8.53
CA GLN A 25 -28.79 -19.46 9.78
C GLN A 25 -28.65 -18.55 11.02
N GLY A 26 -28.80 -17.23 10.84
CA GLY A 26 -28.67 -16.23 11.91
C GLY A 26 -27.22 -15.98 12.36
N GLY A 27 -26.22 -16.37 11.56
CA GLY A 27 -24.81 -16.07 11.81
C GLY A 27 -24.31 -14.80 11.14
N CYS A 28 -22.99 -14.70 10.98
CA CYS A 28 -22.33 -13.52 10.41
C CYS A 28 -21.44 -13.83 9.19
N CYS A 29 -21.49 -15.03 8.63
CA CYS A 29 -20.75 -15.37 7.41
C CYS A 29 -21.65 -15.34 6.18
N THR A 30 -21.09 -14.98 5.04
CA THR A 30 -21.75 -15.11 3.74
C THR A 30 -20.79 -15.70 2.72
N TRP A 31 -21.32 -16.41 1.74
CA TRP A 31 -20.56 -16.91 0.62
C TRP A 31 -20.68 -15.95 -0.55
N TYR A 32 -19.54 -15.51 -1.08
CA TYR A 32 -19.51 -14.77 -2.33
C TYR A 32 -19.09 -15.68 -3.49
N ASN A 33 -19.90 -15.62 -4.54
CA ASN A 33 -19.56 -16.22 -5.83
C ASN A 33 -18.78 -15.19 -6.65
N GLU A 34 -17.50 -15.02 -6.31
CA GLU A 34 -16.60 -14.05 -6.95
C GLU A 34 -16.63 -14.11 -8.49
N PRO A 35 -16.61 -15.28 -9.16
CA PRO A 35 -16.73 -15.32 -10.63
C PRO A 35 -18.03 -14.71 -11.16
N ASN A 36 -19.15 -14.93 -10.48
CA ASN A 36 -20.43 -14.39 -10.91
C ASN A 36 -20.50 -12.87 -10.68
N LEU A 37 -20.00 -12.38 -9.53
CA LEU A 37 -19.89 -10.95 -9.28
C LEU A 37 -18.99 -10.25 -10.29
N LEU A 38 -17.87 -10.88 -10.65
CA LEU A 38 -16.97 -10.34 -11.67
C LEU A 38 -17.71 -10.19 -13.01
N ASN A 39 -18.44 -11.22 -13.44
CA ASN A 39 -19.22 -11.17 -14.68
C ASN A 39 -20.29 -10.06 -14.65
N GLU A 40 -21.01 -9.89 -13.53
CA GLU A 40 -22.02 -8.82 -13.38
C GLU A 40 -21.38 -7.42 -13.46
N ILE A 41 -20.19 -7.25 -12.88
CA ILE A 41 -19.42 -6.00 -12.95
C ILE A 41 -18.96 -5.74 -14.39
N GLU A 42 -18.43 -6.75 -15.08
CA GLU A 42 -18.00 -6.63 -16.49
C GLU A 42 -19.16 -6.29 -17.43
N GLU A 43 -20.33 -6.92 -17.22
CA GLU A 43 -21.56 -6.61 -17.96
C GLU A 43 -22.01 -5.18 -17.71
N HIS A 44 -21.97 -4.71 -16.46
CA HIS A 44 -22.33 -3.34 -16.09
C HIS A 44 -21.38 -2.29 -16.68
N LEU A 45 -20.08 -2.59 -16.72
CA LEU A 45 -19.06 -1.70 -17.28
C LEU A 45 -18.98 -1.79 -18.82
N GLY A 46 -19.50 -2.86 -19.42
CA GLY A 46 -19.36 -3.17 -20.84
C GLY A 46 -17.91 -3.46 -21.26
N VAL A 47 -17.05 -3.84 -20.30
CA VAL A 47 -15.61 -4.06 -20.50
C VAL A 47 -15.18 -5.30 -19.72
N THR A 48 -14.38 -6.16 -20.34
CA THR A 48 -13.72 -7.28 -19.67
C THR A 48 -12.56 -6.76 -18.82
N ILE A 49 -12.50 -7.17 -17.56
CA ILE A 49 -11.44 -6.78 -16.63
C ILE A 49 -10.30 -7.79 -16.75
N ASP A 50 -9.10 -7.29 -17.07
CA ASP A 50 -7.93 -8.15 -17.18
C ASP A 50 -7.55 -8.76 -15.83
N THR A 51 -7.24 -10.05 -15.85
CA THR A 51 -6.78 -10.79 -14.67
C THR A 51 -5.27 -11.02 -14.76
N VAL A 52 -4.58 -10.86 -13.64
CA VAL A 52 -3.14 -11.14 -13.55
C VAL A 52 -2.90 -12.59 -13.16
N ASP A 53 -1.89 -13.21 -13.77
CA ASP A 53 -1.43 -14.54 -13.38
C ASP A 53 -0.78 -14.52 -11.98
N LYS A 54 -0.58 -15.70 -11.37
CA LYS A 54 0.05 -15.88 -10.05
C LYS A 54 1.43 -15.26 -9.93
N ASN A 55 2.12 -15.09 -11.06
CA ASN A 55 3.40 -14.41 -11.14
C ASN A 55 3.29 -12.87 -11.02
N LEU A 56 2.07 -12.33 -10.81
CA LEU A 56 1.73 -10.90 -10.69
C LEU A 56 2.38 -10.04 -11.77
N THR A 57 2.58 -10.63 -12.94
CA THR A 57 3.19 -9.94 -14.07
C THR A 57 2.10 -9.11 -14.72
N ILE A 58 2.10 -7.82 -14.44
CA ILE A 58 1.15 -6.87 -15.01
C ILE A 58 1.56 -6.69 -16.48
N PRO A 59 0.73 -7.11 -17.45
CA PRO A 59 1.01 -6.80 -18.85
C PRO A 59 1.10 -5.29 -18.99
N VAL A 60 2.16 -4.81 -19.63
CA VAL A 60 2.28 -3.39 -19.96
C VAL A 60 1.25 -3.15 -21.05
N ASP A 61 0.05 -2.70 -20.67
CA ASP A 61 -0.95 -2.30 -21.64
C ASP A 61 -0.29 -1.33 -22.62
N ALA A 62 -0.31 -1.70 -23.90
CA ALA A 62 0.06 -0.81 -24.99
C ALA A 62 -0.92 0.37 -24.96
N PHE A 63 -0.53 1.36 -24.18
CA PHE A 63 -1.31 2.50 -23.80
C PHE A 63 -1.83 3.24 -25.05
N ASP A 64 -3.14 3.19 -25.34
CA ASP A 64 -3.77 3.91 -26.46
C ASP A 64 -3.79 5.45 -26.27
N GLY A 65 -2.91 6.00 -25.42
CA GLY A 65 -2.65 7.43 -25.28
C GLY A 65 -3.81 8.28 -24.71
N LYS A 66 -4.99 7.71 -24.45
CA LYS A 66 -6.21 8.49 -24.15
C LYS A 66 -6.41 8.84 -22.68
N VAL A 67 -5.94 8.03 -21.72
CA VAL A 67 -6.18 8.28 -20.29
C VAL A 67 -4.94 8.02 -19.45
N VAL A 68 -3.99 8.96 -19.40
CA VAL A 68 -2.85 8.91 -18.46
C VAL A 68 -3.34 9.21 -17.04
N TYR A 69 -3.13 8.29 -16.10
CA TYR A 69 -3.33 8.57 -14.68
C TYR A 69 -2.47 9.78 -14.27
N GLY A 70 -3.10 10.82 -13.71
CA GLY A 70 -2.43 12.10 -13.41
C GLY A 70 -2.40 13.14 -14.54
N GLN A 71 -3.01 12.90 -15.71
CA GLN A 71 -3.04 13.88 -16.80
C GLN A 71 -3.85 15.14 -16.46
N LYS A 72 -4.90 15.00 -15.64
CA LYS A 72 -5.66 16.15 -15.10
C LYS A 72 -4.86 16.94 -14.05
N LEU A 73 -3.93 16.29 -13.34
CA LEU A 73 -3.02 16.96 -12.40
C LEU A 73 -1.96 17.81 -13.11
N LYS A 74 -1.53 17.47 -14.33
CA LYS A 74 -0.51 18.24 -15.07
C LYS A 74 -0.92 19.68 -15.40
N LYS A 75 -2.22 19.99 -15.49
CA LYS A 75 -2.71 21.34 -15.85
C LYS A 75 -2.95 22.25 -14.65
N THR A 76 -2.99 21.72 -13.43
CA THR A 76 -3.40 22.48 -12.23
C THR A 76 -2.55 22.19 -11.00
N ALA A 77 -1.64 21.21 -11.03
CA ALA A 77 -0.75 20.96 -9.91
C ALA A 77 0.29 22.08 -9.79
N PRO A 78 0.52 22.64 -8.59
CA PRO A 78 1.75 23.37 -8.33
C PRO A 78 2.92 22.45 -8.67
N LYS A 79 4.03 23.01 -9.15
CA LYS A 79 5.28 22.30 -9.44
C LYS A 79 5.71 21.57 -8.16
N TYR A 80 5.26 20.34 -7.99
CA TYR A 80 5.57 19.52 -6.83
C TYR A 80 7.02 19.11 -6.97
N GLU A 81 7.91 19.90 -6.38
CA GLU A 81 9.28 19.47 -6.14
C GLU A 81 9.19 18.33 -5.15
N SER A 82 9.59 17.12 -5.59
CA SER A 82 9.49 15.94 -4.75
C SER A 82 10.18 16.21 -3.41
N HIS A 83 9.60 15.72 -2.32
CA HIS A 83 10.17 15.87 -0.97
C HIS A 83 11.64 15.41 -0.88
N VAL A 84 12.12 14.63 -1.85
CA VAL A 84 13.54 14.27 -2.03
C VAL A 84 14.43 15.53 -2.13
N ASN A 85 14.03 16.57 -2.87
CA ASN A 85 14.82 17.79 -3.00
C ASN A 85 14.85 18.60 -1.70
N ILE A 86 13.74 18.61 -0.96
CA ILE A 86 13.61 19.29 0.33
C ILE A 86 14.48 18.59 1.38
N LEU A 87 14.49 17.25 1.38
CA LEU A 87 15.21 16.45 2.35
C LEU A 87 16.71 16.32 2.05
N ALA A 88 17.16 16.65 0.83
CA ALA A 88 18.55 16.49 0.41
C ALA A 88 19.56 17.25 1.30
N SER A 89 19.23 18.47 1.72
CA SER A 89 20.09 19.26 2.62
C SER A 89 20.15 18.66 4.03
N SER A 90 18.99 18.30 4.58
CA SER A 90 18.91 17.68 5.92
C SER A 90 19.62 16.33 5.97
N VAL A 91 19.49 15.50 4.93
CA VAL A 91 20.20 14.21 4.84
C VAL A 91 21.72 14.43 4.79
N LYS A 92 22.19 15.46 4.08
CA LYS A 92 23.62 15.81 4.04
C LYS A 92 24.15 16.29 5.40
N GLU A 93 23.36 17.04 6.15
CA GLU A 93 23.73 17.45 7.51
C GLU A 93 23.81 16.26 8.46
N LEU A 94 22.85 15.33 8.39
CA LEU A 94 22.84 14.11 9.19
C LEU A 94 24.06 13.22 8.90
N ASP A 95 24.45 13.05 7.64
CA ASP A 95 25.65 12.30 7.24
C ASP A 95 26.93 12.89 7.86
N ASN A 96 27.05 14.22 7.90
CA ASN A 96 28.20 14.88 8.53
C ASN A 96 28.21 14.69 10.05
N LEU A 97 27.05 14.82 10.70
CA LEU A 97 26.93 14.63 12.15
C LEU A 97 27.23 13.19 12.55
N GLU A 98 26.77 12.22 11.76
CA GLU A 98 27.06 10.80 11.95
C GLU A 98 28.56 10.53 11.89
N LYS A 99 29.23 10.97 10.81
CA LYS A 99 30.68 10.80 10.63
C LYS A 99 31.47 11.41 11.79
N ARG A 100 31.07 12.61 12.25
CA ARG A 100 31.72 13.27 13.38
C ARG A 100 31.54 12.49 14.67
N SER A 101 30.32 12.06 14.97
CA SER A 101 30.01 11.25 16.16
C SER A 101 30.82 9.95 16.18
N GLN A 102 30.90 9.26 15.04
CA GLN A 102 31.71 8.05 14.88
C GLN A 102 33.20 8.32 15.09
N GLN A 103 33.74 9.39 14.51
CA GLN A 103 35.14 9.78 14.70
C GLN A 103 35.44 10.14 16.16
N ASP A 104 34.56 10.88 16.81
CA ASP A 104 34.72 11.28 18.21
C ASP A 104 34.67 10.05 19.13
N PHE A 105 33.80 9.08 18.85
CA PHE A 105 33.78 7.79 19.56
C PHE A 105 35.07 7.00 19.38
N LEU A 106 35.56 6.89 18.14
CA LEU A 106 36.80 6.14 17.86
C LEU A 106 38.01 6.81 18.53
N ARG A 107 38.10 8.15 18.48
CA ARG A 107 39.13 8.90 19.21
C ARG A 107 39.05 8.64 20.70
N LEU A 108 37.86 8.82 21.32
CA LEU A 108 37.71 8.60 22.75
C LEU A 108 38.10 7.18 23.15
N ARG A 109 37.69 6.18 22.37
CA ARG A 109 37.93 4.77 22.67
C ARG A 109 39.39 4.33 22.48
N TYR A 110 40.07 4.84 21.45
CA TYR A 110 41.42 4.36 21.09
C TYR A 110 42.54 5.35 21.46
N ASP A 111 42.28 6.64 21.65
CA ASP A 111 43.25 7.57 22.22
C ASP A 111 43.42 7.36 23.73
N GLU A 112 42.41 6.83 24.45
CA GLU A 112 42.55 6.39 25.85
C GLU A 112 43.47 5.15 26.00
N GLU A 113 43.56 4.28 24.99
CA GLU A 113 44.46 3.10 25.01
C GLU A 113 45.94 3.46 24.77
N LEU A 114 46.25 4.64 24.25
CA LEU A 114 47.61 5.14 24.00
C LEU A 114 48.20 5.97 25.15
N ALA A 115 47.42 6.23 26.21
CA ALA A 115 47.82 7.01 27.38
C ALA A 115 48.28 6.15 28.58
N ILE A 116 48.52 4.85 28.37
CA ILE A 116 49.06 3.88 29.36
C ILE A 116 50.45 3.40 28.92
#